data_AF-K1N3Z1-F1
#
_entry.id   AF-K1N3Z1-F1
#
_cell.length_a   1.000
_cell.length_b   1.000
_cell.length_c   1.000
_cell.angle_alpha   90.00
_cell.angle_beta   90.00
_cell.angle_gamma   90.00
#
_symmetry.space_group_name_H-M   'P 1'
#
loop_
_entity.id
_entity.type
_entity.pdbx_description
1 polymer ?
#
loop_
_entity_poly.entity_id
_entity_poly.type
_entity_poly.pdbx_seq_one_letter_code
_entity_poly.pdbx_strand_id
1 'polypeptide(L)'
;MAIPDGTMYHDGHLSAGTVERQYEVLTEVASADIPFGAGVSLVNGQAVTATKAPIYGVAVKRGYLDVDHFYEDDIEKDKWHPGEVLGVLTDGTINVPVNEDVDRGELATVDADGSFKPTTADDAVGRFLSSADKGSTARLLVRTRFGGTTGGADPTKDDAHAIQPPETPTPASETKKN
;
A
#
# COMPACT_ATOMS: atom_id res chain seq x y z
N MET A 1 21.17 37.55 -8.41
CA MET A 1 20.14 36.50 -8.39
C MET A 1 20.79 35.35 -7.65
N ALA A 2 20.34 35.03 -6.43
CA ALA A 2 20.94 33.95 -5.64
C ALA A 2 20.46 32.62 -6.23
N ILE A 3 21.40 31.71 -6.48
CA ILE A 3 21.08 30.32 -6.85
C ILE A 3 20.45 29.70 -5.60
N PRO A 4 19.22 29.17 -5.66
CA PRO A 4 18.62 28.46 -4.53
C PRO A 4 19.54 27.32 -4.11
N ASP A 5 19.89 27.27 -2.84
CA ASP A 5 20.71 26.21 -2.28
C ASP A 5 19.83 24.95 -2.21
N GLY A 6 20.12 23.97 -3.08
CA GLY A 6 19.36 22.73 -3.13
C GLY A 6 19.58 21.96 -1.84
N THR A 7 18.54 21.78 -1.05
CA THR A 7 18.55 20.87 0.10
C THR A 7 18.74 19.45 -0.42
N MET A 8 19.97 18.92 -0.31
CA MET A 8 20.35 17.58 -0.76
C MET A 8 19.67 16.43 0.03
N TYR A 9 18.78 16.77 0.96
CA TYR A 9 18.11 15.83 1.84
C TYR A 9 16.62 16.13 1.84
N HIS A 10 15.82 15.22 1.28
CA HIS A 10 14.37 15.23 1.46
C HIS A 10 14.08 15.03 2.96
N ASP A 11 13.63 16.09 3.62
CA ASP A 11 13.34 16.08 5.04
C ASP A 11 11.99 15.36 5.28
N GLY A 12 12.05 14.06 5.53
CA GLY A 12 11.35 13.50 6.68
C GLY A 12 9.83 13.25 6.65
N HIS A 13 9.16 13.12 5.50
CA HIS A 13 7.85 12.44 5.47
C HIS A 13 7.77 11.36 4.39
N LEU A 14 7.33 10.15 4.77
CA LEU A 14 7.07 9.08 3.82
C LEU A 14 5.82 9.46 3.00
N SER A 15 6.05 10.16 1.89
CA SER A 15 4.97 10.63 1.02
C SER A 15 4.11 9.49 0.47
N ALA A 16 2.91 9.83 0.01
CA ALA A 16 1.98 8.86 -0.56
C ALA A 16 2.65 8.03 -1.66
N GLY A 17 2.38 6.72 -1.67
CA GLY A 17 2.97 5.76 -2.60
C GLY A 17 4.36 5.25 -2.19
N THR A 18 4.90 5.65 -1.03
CA THR A 18 6.18 5.12 -0.53
C THR A 18 5.99 3.72 0.03
N VAL A 19 6.65 2.74 -0.59
CA VAL A 19 6.66 1.35 -0.11
C VAL A 19 7.66 1.20 1.03
N GLU A 20 7.20 0.68 2.15
CA GLU A 20 8.07 0.36 3.30
C GLU A 20 8.50 -1.10 3.30
N ARG A 21 7.58 -1.99 2.92
CA ARG A 21 7.84 -3.41 2.81
C ARG A 21 7.10 -3.96 1.61
N GLN A 22 7.85 -4.48 0.66
CA GLN A 22 7.31 -5.02 -0.57
C GLN A 22 7.26 -6.54 -0.51
N TYR A 23 6.12 -7.12 -0.89
CA TYR A 23 6.05 -8.54 -1.23
C TYR A 23 5.81 -8.72 -2.73
N GLU A 24 4.87 -7.97 -3.32
CA GLU A 24 4.55 -8.07 -4.74
C GLU A 24 4.16 -6.72 -5.33
N VAL A 25 4.84 -6.33 -6.42
CA VAL A 25 4.51 -5.17 -7.24
C VAL A 25 4.39 -5.63 -8.69
N LEU A 26 3.26 -5.33 -9.30
CA LEU A 26 2.98 -5.58 -10.70
C LEU A 26 3.17 -4.30 -11.51
N THR A 27 3.47 -4.45 -12.79
CA THR A 27 3.71 -3.32 -13.70
C THR A 27 2.51 -3.18 -14.63
N GLU A 28 1.90 -2.00 -14.62
CA GLU A 28 0.69 -1.71 -15.40
C GLU A 28 0.86 -0.41 -16.19
N VAL A 29 -0.09 -0.14 -17.11
CA VAL A 29 -0.13 1.11 -17.88
C VAL A 29 -1.31 1.96 -17.41
N ALA A 30 -1.07 3.23 -17.10
CA ALA A 30 -2.11 4.17 -16.71
C ALA A 30 -3.00 4.53 -17.91
N SER A 31 -4.32 4.49 -17.76
CA SER A 31 -5.24 5.06 -18.77
C SER A 31 -5.71 6.48 -18.44
N ALA A 32 -5.42 6.96 -17.22
CA ALA A 32 -5.82 8.26 -16.70
C ALA A 32 -4.71 8.80 -15.76
N ASP A 33 -4.86 10.04 -15.30
CA ASP A 33 -4.03 10.56 -14.22
C ASP A 33 -4.28 9.76 -12.92
N ILE A 34 -3.23 9.22 -12.30
CA ILE A 34 -3.32 8.42 -11.06
C ILE A 34 -2.40 9.04 -9.98
N PRO A 35 -2.96 9.53 -8.86
CA PRO A 35 -2.14 10.03 -7.76
C PRO A 35 -1.27 8.94 -7.13
N PHE A 36 -0.13 9.32 -6.55
CA PHE A 36 0.69 8.37 -5.81
C PHE A 36 -0.03 7.88 -4.54
N GLY A 37 0.15 6.60 -4.23
CA GLY A 37 -0.51 5.96 -3.08
C GLY A 37 -2.02 5.77 -3.26
N ALA A 38 -2.60 6.13 -4.40
CA ALA A 38 -4.02 5.91 -4.66
C ALA A 38 -4.32 4.43 -4.88
N GLY A 39 -5.53 4.00 -4.48
CA GLY A 39 -6.07 2.71 -4.87
C GLY A 39 -6.23 2.63 -6.39
N VAL A 40 -5.92 1.47 -6.96
CA VAL A 40 -5.94 1.21 -8.40
C VAL A 40 -6.94 0.09 -8.72
N SER A 41 -7.70 0.26 -9.79
CA SER A 41 -8.49 -0.80 -10.43
C SER A 41 -7.99 -1.01 -11.87
N LEU A 42 -8.22 -2.20 -12.41
CA LEU A 42 -7.95 -2.47 -13.83
C LEU A 42 -9.24 -2.42 -14.65
N VAL A 43 -9.24 -1.57 -15.68
CA VAL A 43 -10.32 -1.48 -16.67
C VAL A 43 -9.71 -1.72 -18.05
N ASN A 44 -10.18 -2.73 -18.76
CA ASN A 44 -9.64 -3.14 -20.07
C ASN A 44 -8.12 -3.39 -20.07
N GLY A 45 -7.57 -3.90 -18.96
CA GLY A 45 -6.14 -4.17 -18.81
C GLY A 45 -5.27 -2.92 -18.61
N GLN A 46 -5.86 -1.78 -18.25
CA GLN A 46 -5.15 -0.55 -17.90
C GLN A 46 -5.53 -0.10 -16.50
N ALA A 47 -4.58 0.52 -15.81
CA ALA A 47 -4.75 1.06 -14.47
C ALA A 47 -5.56 2.35 -14.51
N VAL A 48 -6.53 2.43 -13.59
CA VAL A 48 -7.31 3.62 -13.25
C VAL A 48 -7.38 3.79 -11.74
N THR A 49 -7.58 5.01 -11.27
CA THR A 49 -7.89 5.27 -9.87
C THR A 49 -9.17 4.53 -9.47
N ALA A 50 -9.09 3.74 -8.40
CA ALA A 50 -10.23 3.04 -7.84
C ALA A 50 -11.14 4.02 -7.11
N THR A 51 -12.44 3.86 -7.27
CA THR A 51 -13.46 4.71 -6.61
C THR A 51 -14.23 3.98 -5.51
N LYS A 52 -13.97 2.67 -5.38
CA LYS A 52 -14.54 1.77 -4.37
C LYS A 52 -13.77 0.44 -4.38
N ALA A 53 -13.93 -0.34 -3.32
CA ALA A 53 -13.45 -1.71 -3.28
C ALA A 53 -14.27 -2.64 -4.21
N PRO A 54 -13.72 -3.79 -4.65
CA PRO A 54 -12.34 -4.24 -4.43
C PRO A 54 -11.34 -3.45 -5.28
N ILE A 55 -10.10 -3.34 -4.80
CA ILE A 55 -8.99 -2.75 -5.55
C ILE A 55 -8.08 -3.84 -6.12
N TYR A 56 -7.42 -3.53 -7.23
CA TYR A 56 -6.35 -4.35 -7.79
C TYR A 56 -5.04 -4.18 -7.00
N GLY A 57 -4.77 -2.97 -6.50
CA GLY A 57 -3.59 -2.68 -5.69
C GLY A 57 -3.47 -1.18 -5.41
N VAL A 58 -2.28 -0.74 -5.02
CA VAL A 58 -1.99 0.67 -4.70
C VAL A 58 -0.87 1.20 -5.58
N ALA A 59 -1.05 2.39 -6.16
CA ALA A 59 -0.05 3.02 -7.02
C ALA A 59 1.22 3.37 -6.23
N VAL A 60 2.36 2.83 -6.66
CA VAL A 60 3.67 3.13 -6.08
C VAL A 60 4.15 4.48 -6.65
N LYS A 61 4.77 5.30 -5.81
CA LYS A 61 5.37 6.55 -6.27
C LYS A 61 6.59 6.28 -7.14
N ARG A 62 6.87 7.15 -8.13
CA ARG A 62 8.11 7.04 -8.90
C ARG A 62 9.33 7.42 -8.05
N GLY A 63 10.47 6.82 -8.33
CA GLY A 63 11.75 7.22 -7.75
C GLY A 63 12.37 8.35 -8.54
N TYR A 64 12.79 9.43 -7.87
CA TYR A 64 13.56 10.50 -8.48
C TYR A 64 15.05 10.21 -8.24
N LEU A 65 15.71 9.64 -9.25
CA LEU A 65 17.16 9.45 -9.28
C LEU A 65 17.69 10.55 -10.20
N ASP A 66 18.50 11.46 -9.68
CA ASP A 66 18.98 12.73 -10.30
C ASP A 66 17.98 13.91 -10.22
N VAL A 67 17.97 14.57 -9.07
CA VAL A 67 17.07 15.68 -8.70
C VAL A 67 17.59 17.05 -9.17
N ASP A 68 18.47 17.12 -10.17
CA ASP A 68 19.16 18.35 -10.57
C ASP A 68 18.21 19.45 -11.10
N HIS A 69 16.94 19.10 -11.38
CA HIS A 69 15.92 20.00 -11.92
C HIS A 69 14.50 19.79 -11.36
N PHE A 70 14.31 19.08 -10.25
CA PHE A 70 12.98 18.89 -9.65
C PHE A 70 12.84 19.73 -8.38
N TYR A 71 11.93 20.71 -8.41
CA TYR A 71 11.55 21.45 -7.22
C TYR A 71 10.62 20.60 -6.36
N GLU A 72 10.68 20.76 -5.04
CA GLU A 72 9.85 20.01 -4.08
C GLU A 72 8.35 20.18 -4.37
N ASP A 73 7.95 21.38 -4.77
CA ASP A 73 6.60 21.72 -5.23
C ASP A 73 6.11 20.90 -6.43
N ASP A 74 7.01 20.53 -7.35
CA ASP A 74 6.69 19.72 -8.52
C ASP A 74 6.58 18.24 -8.13
N ILE A 75 7.44 17.79 -7.21
CA ILE A 75 7.44 16.43 -6.66
C ILE A 75 6.15 16.15 -5.88
N GLU A 76 5.67 17.11 -5.09
CA GLU A 76 4.44 16.97 -4.29
C GLU A 76 3.17 16.91 -5.16
N LYS A 77 3.18 17.55 -6.33
CA LYS A 77 2.05 17.61 -7.26
C LYS A 77 2.12 16.55 -8.37
N ASP A 78 3.20 15.76 -8.40
CA ASP A 78 3.39 14.73 -9.40
C ASP A 78 2.41 13.57 -9.22
N LYS A 79 2.17 12.88 -10.34
CA LYS A 79 1.23 11.78 -10.49
C LYS A 79 1.61 10.96 -11.72
N TRP A 80 1.04 9.78 -11.85
CA TRP A 80 1.14 9.04 -13.10
C TRP A 80 0.21 9.66 -14.14
N HIS A 81 0.67 9.74 -15.38
CA HIS A 81 -0.07 10.27 -16.52
C HIS A 81 -0.53 9.15 -17.48
N PRO A 82 -1.56 9.38 -18.30
CA PRO A 82 -2.02 8.41 -19.28
C PRO A 82 -0.88 7.93 -20.20
N GLY A 83 -0.78 6.61 -20.37
CA GLY A 83 0.25 5.96 -21.18
C GLY A 83 1.56 5.69 -20.44
N GLU A 84 1.75 6.20 -19.22
CA GLU A 84 2.91 5.88 -18.40
C GLU A 84 2.80 4.49 -17.79
N VAL A 85 3.97 3.88 -17.57
CA VAL A 85 4.11 2.60 -16.89
C VAL A 85 4.32 2.85 -15.41
N LEU A 86 3.45 2.29 -14.58
CA LEU A 86 3.48 2.44 -13.12
C LEU A 86 3.64 1.10 -12.41
N GLY A 87 4.19 1.16 -11.21
CA GLY A 87 4.17 0.05 -10.25
C GLY A 87 2.87 0.06 -9.46
N VAL A 88 2.24 -1.10 -9.31
CA VAL A 88 1.06 -1.32 -8.47
C VAL A 88 1.38 -2.37 -7.42
N LEU A 89 1.37 -1.97 -6.15
CA LEU A 89 1.59 -2.87 -5.01
C LEU A 89 0.32 -3.67 -4.72
N THR A 90 0.41 -5.00 -4.77
CA THR A 90 -0.70 -5.94 -4.50
C THR A 90 -0.62 -6.53 -3.08
N ASP A 91 0.59 -6.78 -2.58
CA ASP A 91 0.82 -7.23 -1.20
C ASP A 91 2.05 -6.53 -0.60
N GLY A 92 1.87 -5.91 0.56
CA GLY A 92 2.93 -5.15 1.22
C GLY A 92 2.44 -4.04 2.14
N THR A 93 3.38 -3.23 2.61
CA THR A 93 3.13 -2.04 3.42
C THR A 93 3.51 -0.81 2.61
N ILE A 94 2.58 0.13 2.48
CA ILE A 94 2.72 1.37 1.70
C ILE A 94 2.08 2.54 2.43
N ASN A 95 2.61 3.73 2.22
CA ASN A 95 2.03 4.97 2.71
C ASN A 95 0.94 5.44 1.75
N VAL A 96 -0.26 5.69 2.26
CA VAL A 96 -1.44 6.07 1.47
C VAL A 96 -2.04 7.37 1.97
N PRO A 97 -2.64 8.21 1.09
CA PRO A 97 -3.36 9.39 1.52
C PRO A 97 -4.67 9.00 2.20
N VAL A 98 -5.07 9.73 3.24
CA VAL A 98 -6.33 9.49 3.97
C VAL A 98 -7.28 10.68 3.90
N ASN A 99 -8.57 10.40 3.71
CA ASN A 99 -9.62 11.43 3.57
C ASN A 99 -10.38 11.76 4.85
N GLU A 100 -10.14 10.99 5.89
CA GLU A 100 -10.72 11.10 7.23
C GLU A 100 -9.63 10.74 8.24
N ASP A 101 -9.85 11.09 9.51
CA ASP A 101 -8.95 10.67 10.57
C ASP A 101 -9.01 9.14 10.70
N VAL A 102 -7.85 8.50 10.81
CA VAL A 102 -7.73 7.05 10.92
C VAL A 102 -6.92 6.67 12.13
N ASP A 103 -7.30 5.56 12.75
CA ASP A 103 -6.57 4.96 13.84
C ASP A 103 -5.84 3.67 13.44
N ARG A 104 -4.72 3.44 14.12
CA ARG A 104 -3.98 2.19 13.97
C ARG A 104 -4.89 0.99 14.30
N GLY A 105 -4.90 0.02 13.39
CA GLY A 105 -5.64 -1.24 13.53
C GLY A 105 -6.99 -1.24 12.84
N GLU A 106 -7.50 -0.09 12.42
CA GLU A 106 -8.74 0.01 11.65
C GLU A 106 -8.59 -0.62 10.27
N LEU A 107 -9.68 -1.20 9.77
CA LEU A 107 -9.74 -1.69 8.40
C LEU A 107 -9.87 -0.51 7.45
N ALA A 108 -9.22 -0.60 6.29
CA ALA A 108 -9.24 0.43 5.29
C ALA A 108 -10.10 0.03 4.10
N THR A 109 -10.85 0.97 3.54
CA THR A 109 -11.46 0.91 2.20
C THR A 109 -10.97 2.10 1.38
N VAL A 110 -11.25 2.08 0.08
CA VAL A 110 -10.93 3.19 -0.84
C VAL A 110 -12.15 4.10 -1.00
N ASP A 111 -11.91 5.40 -1.06
CA ASP A 111 -12.90 6.42 -1.30
C ASP A 111 -13.02 6.78 -2.80
N ALA A 112 -13.97 7.66 -3.14
CA ALA A 112 -14.29 7.99 -4.54
C ALA A 112 -13.14 8.65 -5.32
N ASP A 113 -12.13 9.19 -4.65
CA ASP A 113 -10.96 9.86 -5.21
C ASP A 113 -9.70 8.97 -5.24
N GLY A 114 -9.80 7.73 -4.76
CA GLY A 114 -8.67 6.81 -4.64
C GLY A 114 -7.90 6.90 -3.33
N SER A 115 -8.25 7.81 -2.44
CA SER A 115 -7.70 7.91 -1.08
C SER A 115 -8.32 6.84 -0.17
N PHE A 116 -7.76 6.66 1.02
CA PHE A 116 -8.20 5.64 1.95
C PHE A 116 -8.97 6.23 3.13
N LYS A 117 -9.90 5.44 3.66
CA LYS A 117 -10.73 5.79 4.82
C LYS A 117 -11.06 4.54 5.65
N PRO A 118 -11.46 4.69 6.92
CA PRO A 118 -11.77 3.54 7.74
C PRO A 118 -13.09 2.88 7.30
N THR A 119 -13.19 1.56 7.48
CA THR A 119 -14.41 0.78 7.23
C THR A 119 -14.62 -0.26 8.31
N THR A 120 -15.87 -0.68 8.50
CA THR A 120 -16.25 -1.85 9.31
C THR A 120 -16.90 -2.94 8.47
N ALA A 121 -16.98 -2.76 7.15
CA ALA A 121 -17.71 -3.61 6.23
C ALA A 121 -16.81 -4.61 5.48
N ASP A 122 -17.45 -5.50 4.73
CA ASP A 122 -16.81 -6.55 3.91
C ASP A 122 -15.98 -6.00 2.73
N ASP A 123 -15.96 -4.68 2.57
CA ASP A 123 -15.24 -3.96 1.51
C ASP A 123 -13.79 -3.61 1.91
N ALA A 124 -13.32 -4.12 3.04
CA ALA A 124 -11.96 -3.91 3.51
C ALA A 124 -10.90 -4.42 2.52
N VAL A 125 -9.97 -3.53 2.16
CA VAL A 125 -8.85 -3.82 1.24
C VAL A 125 -7.50 -3.91 1.96
N GLY A 126 -7.46 -3.55 3.23
CA GLY A 126 -6.25 -3.56 4.05
C GLY A 126 -6.51 -3.15 5.49
N ARG A 127 -5.43 -2.89 6.24
CA ARG A 127 -5.47 -2.43 7.63
C ARG A 127 -4.44 -1.34 7.88
N PHE A 128 -4.84 -0.27 8.55
CA PHE A 128 -3.93 0.80 8.95
C PHE A 128 -2.97 0.33 10.04
N LEU A 129 -1.68 0.60 9.83
CA LEU A 129 -0.59 0.31 10.77
C LEU A 129 -0.14 1.55 11.57
N SER A 130 -0.65 2.73 11.23
CA SER A 130 -0.45 3.98 11.95
C SER A 130 -1.75 4.80 11.97
N SER A 131 -1.91 5.63 13.00
CA SER A 131 -2.92 6.70 12.97
C SER A 131 -2.44 7.85 12.08
N ALA A 132 -3.37 8.59 11.48
CA ALA A 132 -3.10 9.79 10.70
C ALA A 132 -4.33 10.71 10.68
N ASP A 133 -4.09 12.02 10.66
CA ASP A 133 -5.15 13.01 10.50
C ASP A 133 -5.57 13.11 9.03
N LYS A 134 -6.81 13.52 8.78
CA LYS A 134 -7.34 13.80 7.45
C LYS A 134 -6.39 14.67 6.62
N GLY A 135 -6.13 14.24 5.38
CA GLY A 135 -5.25 14.94 4.44
C GLY A 135 -3.76 14.61 4.62
N SER A 136 -3.43 13.75 5.58
CA SER A 136 -2.06 13.24 5.79
C SER A 136 -1.89 11.87 5.16
N THR A 137 -0.75 11.22 5.42
CA THR A 137 -0.46 9.86 4.98
C THR A 137 -0.48 8.87 6.14
N ALA A 138 -1.12 7.73 5.93
CA ALA A 138 -1.12 6.60 6.87
C ALA A 138 -0.37 5.41 6.29
N ARG A 139 0.25 4.61 7.15
CA ARG A 139 0.85 3.33 6.79
C ARG A 139 -0.25 2.29 6.64
N LEU A 140 -0.34 1.66 5.48
CA LEU A 140 -1.37 0.66 5.17
C LEU A 140 -0.72 -0.69 4.86
N LEU A 141 -1.16 -1.73 5.55
CA LEU A 141 -0.94 -3.11 5.11
C LEU A 141 -1.97 -3.42 4.03
N VAL A 142 -1.50 -3.48 2.78
CA VAL A 142 -2.28 -3.89 1.62
C VAL A 142 -2.15 -5.39 1.47
N ARG A 143 -3.28 -6.06 1.34
CA ARG A 143 -3.33 -7.45 0.93
C ARG A 143 -4.50 -7.63 -0.01
N THR A 144 -4.27 -7.33 -1.29
CA THR A 144 -5.32 -7.48 -2.30
C THR A 144 -5.64 -8.94 -2.45
N ARG A 145 -6.80 -9.34 -1.95
CA ARG A 145 -7.23 -10.72 -2.05
C ARG A 145 -7.77 -10.97 -3.42
N PHE A 146 -7.17 -11.93 -4.12
CA PHE A 146 -7.81 -12.59 -5.24
C PHE A 146 -8.90 -13.53 -4.70
N GLY A 147 -10.01 -12.96 -4.20
CA GLY A 147 -11.19 -13.67 -3.68
C GLY A 147 -10.99 -14.41 -2.34
N GLY A 148 -11.63 -13.92 -1.26
CA GLY A 148 -11.82 -14.68 -0.01
C GLY A 148 -11.86 -13.83 1.26
N THR A 149 -12.76 -14.15 2.19
CA THR A 149 -13.07 -13.42 3.45
C THR A 149 -11.87 -13.21 4.38
N THR A 150 -11.58 -11.96 4.76
CA THR A 150 -10.52 -11.60 5.74
C THR A 150 -10.85 -12.05 7.15
N GLY A 151 -10.10 -13.04 7.65
CA GLY A 151 -10.07 -13.35 9.08
C GLY A 151 -9.62 -12.12 9.87
N GLY A 152 -10.41 -11.76 10.89
CA GLY A 152 -10.15 -10.62 11.75
C GLY A 152 -8.91 -10.86 12.61
N ALA A 153 -7.90 -10.01 12.46
CA ALA A 153 -6.78 -9.95 13.39
C ALA A 153 -7.15 -9.08 14.62
N ASP A 154 -6.88 -9.60 15.81
CA ASP A 154 -7.08 -8.98 17.12
C ASP A 154 -6.07 -7.82 17.30
N PRO A 155 -6.51 -6.57 17.56
CA PRO A 155 -5.61 -5.42 17.67
C PRO A 155 -4.72 -5.43 18.93
N THR A 156 -4.88 -6.42 19.83
CA THR A 156 -4.15 -6.50 21.09
C THR A 156 -3.10 -7.61 21.16
N LYS A 157 -2.87 -8.35 20.06
CA LYS A 157 -1.89 -9.44 20.00
C LYS A 157 -1.01 -9.34 18.75
N ASP A 158 0.30 -9.52 18.93
CA ASP A 158 1.21 -9.78 17.82
C ASP A 158 0.93 -11.19 17.26
N ASP A 159 0.74 -11.28 15.95
CA ASP A 159 0.53 -12.56 15.26
C ASP A 159 1.76 -13.46 15.40
N ALA A 160 1.66 -14.49 16.24
CA ALA A 160 2.69 -15.53 16.42
C ALA A 160 2.84 -16.48 15.20
N HIS A 161 2.25 -16.13 14.05
CA HIS A 161 2.32 -16.90 12.82
C HIS A 161 3.34 -16.33 11.83
N ALA A 162 4.51 -15.90 12.33
CA ALA A 162 5.71 -15.89 11.51
C ALA A 162 6.15 -17.35 11.30
N ILE A 163 6.06 -17.82 10.05
CA ILE A 163 6.58 -19.07 9.48
C ILE A 163 7.25 -19.99 10.51
N GLN A 164 6.52 -21.00 11.00
CA GLN A 164 7.17 -22.10 11.71
C GLN A 164 8.04 -22.89 10.70
N PRO A 165 9.33 -23.14 11.00
CA PRO A 165 10.12 -24.05 10.19
C PRO A 165 9.47 -25.45 10.19
N PRO A 166 9.64 -26.24 9.11
CA PRO A 166 8.97 -27.53 8.96
C PRO A 166 9.29 -28.45 10.15
N GLU A 167 8.26 -29.05 10.74
CA GLU A 167 8.42 -29.97 11.86
C GLU A 167 9.27 -31.17 11.45
N THR A 168 10.34 -31.43 12.21
CA THR A 168 11.14 -32.66 12.11
C THR A 168 10.24 -33.87 12.40
N PRO A 169 10.19 -34.91 11.56
CA PRO A 169 9.29 -36.04 11.78
C PRO A 169 9.66 -36.81 13.05
N THR A 170 8.69 -36.92 13.96
CA THR A 170 8.76 -37.76 15.16
C THR A 170 8.91 -39.23 14.78
N PRO A 171 9.84 -40.00 15.38
CA PRO A 171 10.01 -41.41 15.06
C PRO A 171 8.78 -42.22 15.51
N ALA A 172 8.26 -43.05 14.62
CA ALA A 172 7.14 -43.95 14.90
C ALA A 172 7.52 -44.96 16.00
N SER A 173 6.68 -45.04 17.03
CA SER A 173 6.83 -46.04 18.09
C SER A 173 6.54 -47.44 17.55
N GLU A 174 7.53 -48.33 17.62
CA GLU A 174 7.37 -49.76 17.31
C GLU A 174 6.31 -50.39 18.22
N THR A 175 5.25 -50.90 17.60
CA THR A 175 4.27 -51.75 18.26
C THR A 175 4.91 -53.12 18.48
N LYS A 176 5.26 -53.45 19.74
CA LYS A 176 5.61 -54.82 20.13
C LYS A 176 4.41 -55.75 19.88
N LYS A 177 4.59 -56.74 19.00
CA LYS A 177 3.71 -57.92 18.93
C LYS A 177 4.17 -58.95 19.97
N ASN A 178 3.17 -59.56 20.63
CA ASN A 178 3.30 -60.75 21.48
C ASN A 178 4.03 -61.89 20.78
#